data_AF-A0A968S0Q8-F1
#
_entry.id   AF-A0A968S0Q8-F1
#
_cell.length_a   1.000
_cell.length_b   1.000
_cell.length_c   1.000
_cell.angle_alpha   90.00
_cell.angle_beta   90.00
_cell.angle_gamma   90.00
#
_symmetry.space_group_name_H-M   'P 1'
#
loop_
_entity.id
_entity.type
_entity.pdbx_description
1 polymer ?
#
loop_
_entity_poly.entity_id
_entity_poly.type
_entity_poly.pdbx_seq_one_letter_code
_entity_poly.pdbx_strand_id
1 'polypeptide(L)'
;MTDTIQSEKNLRKAVFLGLLAGLLILPMFSYMQFTFTATTPELKQKAYDILVNYRIPLHSLPEIWLTRGGAKVQCILPLLALILVRKTRLFLLILVPYIFAVVLTILQILIHNDFLAFIAPWRMSVFLVPLSTAVILGWIISHLLTQKQDTIWIKRLVTGLSLMTISVLVVVGANKQVELLNYEGDSTPLLEFVRLNKQPEDLYLIPPDYKDLQKFRLYTGAPIFINRKSHPYKDIEVIAWYNRVETALSIYQNNDCSRLKEIISEVKITHAVAQNEQHSLNCKFLEAIYQDNLYKVYKIQAIAADS
;
A
#
# COMPACT_ATOMS: atom_id res chain seq x y z
N MET A 1 30.23 -17.50 -16.92
CA MET A 1 30.43 -18.86 -16.37
C MET A 1 30.43 -18.71 -14.85
N THR A 2 29.26 -18.69 -14.23
CA THR A 2 29.10 -18.62 -12.78
C THR A 2 28.57 -19.96 -12.32
N ASP A 3 29.48 -20.83 -11.88
CA ASP A 3 29.12 -22.07 -11.22
C ASP A 3 28.38 -21.75 -9.92
N THR A 4 27.06 -21.91 -9.98
CA THR A 4 26.18 -21.81 -8.81
C THR A 4 26.38 -23.03 -7.93
N ILE A 5 26.21 -22.88 -6.62
CA ILE A 5 26.43 -23.90 -5.58
C ILE A 5 25.86 -25.30 -5.88
N GLN A 6 24.77 -25.40 -6.66
CA GLN A 6 24.17 -26.67 -7.06
C GLN A 6 25.00 -27.44 -8.10
N SER A 7 25.81 -26.78 -8.94
CA SER A 7 26.79 -27.46 -9.82
C SER A 7 28.03 -27.94 -9.06
N GLU A 8 28.44 -27.22 -8.02
CA GLU A 8 29.57 -27.59 -7.15
C GLU A 8 29.19 -28.63 -6.07
N LYS A 9 27.90 -28.93 -5.85
CA LYS A 9 27.38 -29.72 -4.71
C LYS A 9 27.94 -29.26 -3.35
N ASN A 10 28.31 -27.99 -3.23
CA ASN A 10 29.02 -27.49 -2.07
C ASN A 10 28.04 -27.01 -0.99
N LEU A 11 27.57 -27.95 -0.18
CA LEU A 11 26.62 -27.69 0.91
C LEU A 11 27.13 -26.62 1.88
N ARG A 12 28.44 -26.59 2.17
CA ARG A 12 29.06 -25.59 3.05
C ARG A 12 28.87 -24.18 2.50
N LYS A 13 29.07 -23.99 1.20
CA LYS A 13 28.87 -22.69 0.52
C LYS A 13 27.40 -22.28 0.52
N ALA A 14 26.45 -23.21 0.31
CA ALA A 14 25.01 -22.94 0.42
C ALA A 14 24.63 -22.49 1.83
N VAL A 15 25.06 -23.24 2.84
CA VAL A 15 24.78 -22.93 4.26
C VAL A 15 25.41 -21.59 4.63
N PHE A 16 26.66 -21.34 4.22
CA PHE A 16 27.33 -20.06 4.48
C PHE A 16 26.57 -18.88 3.85
N LEU A 17 26.17 -18.96 2.58
CA LEU A 17 25.38 -17.90 1.95
C LEU A 17 24.01 -17.73 2.62
N GLY A 18 23.36 -18.82 3.02
CA GLY A 18 22.10 -18.78 3.77
C GLY A 18 22.26 -18.10 5.13
N LEU A 19 23.32 -18.43 5.87
CA LEU A 19 23.65 -17.79 7.15
C LEU A 19 24.00 -16.33 6.97
N LEU A 20 24.79 -15.98 5.94
CA LEU A 20 25.14 -14.60 5.63
C LEU A 20 23.88 -13.79 5.27
N ALA A 21 23.02 -14.32 4.40
CA ALA A 21 21.74 -13.68 4.08
C ALA A 21 20.87 -13.53 5.34
N GLY A 22 20.81 -14.56 6.19
CA GLY A 22 20.14 -14.54 7.49
C GLY A 22 20.66 -13.45 8.41
N LEU A 23 21.98 -13.30 8.53
CA LEU A 23 22.63 -12.28 9.34
C LEU A 23 22.37 -10.87 8.80
N LEU A 24 22.29 -10.69 7.48
CA LEU A 24 21.95 -9.41 6.86
C LEU A 24 20.48 -8.99 7.11
N ILE A 25 19.55 -9.93 7.17
CA ILE A 25 18.13 -9.63 7.46
C ILE A 25 17.83 -9.57 8.96
N LEU A 26 18.72 -10.09 9.81
CA LEU A 26 18.51 -10.20 11.26
C LEU A 26 18.19 -8.87 11.95
N PRO A 27 18.86 -7.73 11.64
CA PRO A 27 18.54 -6.45 12.30
C PRO A 27 17.11 -5.99 12.00
N MET A 28 16.67 -6.12 10.75
CA MET A 28 15.30 -5.78 10.35
C MET A 28 14.28 -6.68 11.03
N PHE A 29 14.52 -8.00 11.04
CA PHE A 29 13.65 -8.96 11.72
C PHE A 29 13.58 -8.69 13.23
N SER A 30 14.72 -8.42 13.85
CA SER A 30 14.82 -8.11 15.28
C SER A 30 14.05 -6.84 15.61
N TYR A 31 14.25 -5.76 14.84
CA TYR A 31 13.49 -4.52 15.01
C TYR A 31 11.99 -4.74 14.91
N MET A 32 11.53 -5.48 13.90
CA MET A 32 10.11 -5.79 13.73
C MET A 32 9.56 -6.59 14.90
N GLN A 33 10.31 -7.61 15.36
CA GLN A 33 9.92 -8.42 16.50
C GLN A 33 9.84 -7.57 17.77
N PHE A 34 10.89 -6.84 18.14
CA PHE A 34 10.90 -6.09 19.39
C PHE A 34 9.93 -4.91 19.42
N THR A 35 9.67 -4.28 18.28
CA THR A 35 8.80 -3.10 18.20
C THR A 35 7.31 -3.49 18.11
N PHE A 36 6.99 -4.56 17.39
CA PHE A 36 5.61 -4.94 17.05
C PHE A 36 5.19 -6.29 17.63
N THR A 37 5.90 -6.79 18.66
CA THR A 37 5.41 -7.94 19.44
C THR A 37 4.04 -7.60 20.02
N ALA A 38 3.14 -8.59 19.93
CA ALA A 38 1.79 -8.47 20.46
C ALA A 38 1.81 -8.22 21.97
N THR A 39 0.95 -7.30 22.41
CA THR A 39 0.74 -6.98 23.82
C THR A 39 -0.01 -8.13 24.50
N THR A 40 -1.13 -8.59 23.91
CA THR A 40 -1.83 -9.82 24.32
C THR A 40 -2.39 -10.56 23.09
N PRO A 41 -2.69 -11.87 23.19
CA PRO A 41 -3.30 -12.62 22.09
C PRO A 41 -4.64 -12.03 21.61
N GLU A 42 -5.45 -11.50 22.53
CA GLU A 42 -6.76 -10.93 22.24
C GLU A 42 -6.63 -9.61 21.46
N LEU A 43 -5.73 -8.72 21.91
CA LEU A 43 -5.45 -7.46 21.23
C LEU A 43 -4.86 -7.69 19.85
N LYS A 44 -3.98 -8.68 19.72
CA LYS A 44 -3.41 -9.11 18.44
C LYS A 44 -4.50 -9.54 17.46
N GLN A 45 -5.42 -10.40 17.90
CA GLN A 45 -6.51 -10.88 17.05
C GLN A 45 -7.42 -9.73 16.61
N LYS A 46 -7.79 -8.83 17.54
CA LYS A 46 -8.59 -7.64 17.23
C LYS A 46 -7.90 -6.71 16.23
N ALA A 47 -6.59 -6.51 16.38
CA ALA A 47 -5.82 -5.70 15.44
C ALA A 47 -5.77 -6.34 14.05
N TYR A 48 -5.64 -7.66 13.94
CA TYR A 48 -5.69 -8.35 12.65
C TYR A 48 -7.06 -8.24 11.98
N ASP A 49 -8.15 -8.43 12.72
CA ASP A 49 -9.50 -8.23 12.20
C ASP A 49 -9.69 -6.83 11.61
N ILE A 50 -9.30 -5.78 12.36
CA ILE A 50 -9.33 -4.39 11.87
C ILE A 50 -8.50 -4.23 10.59
N LEU A 51 -7.28 -4.77 10.55
CA LEU A 51 -6.41 -4.59 9.39
C LEU A 51 -6.97 -5.33 8.17
N VAL A 52 -7.38 -6.59 8.33
CA VAL A 52 -7.82 -7.48 7.26
C VAL A 52 -9.20 -7.07 6.75
N ASN A 53 -10.18 -6.97 7.63
CA ASN A 53 -11.58 -6.83 7.25
C ASN A 53 -11.98 -5.36 7.04
N TYR A 54 -11.38 -4.43 7.78
CA TYR A 54 -11.70 -3.01 7.65
C TYR A 54 -10.69 -2.23 6.78
N ARG A 55 -9.38 -2.38 7.00
CA ARG A 55 -8.39 -1.47 6.39
C ARG A 55 -7.93 -1.90 4.99
N ILE A 56 -7.57 -3.16 4.78
CA ILE A 56 -6.99 -3.68 3.52
C ILE A 56 -7.66 -4.97 3.00
N PRO A 57 -9.01 -5.07 2.98
CA PRO A 57 -9.69 -6.30 2.55
C PRO A 57 -9.34 -6.69 1.10
N LEU A 58 -9.17 -5.72 0.21
CA LEU A 58 -8.72 -5.95 -1.17
C LEU A 58 -7.30 -6.54 -1.28
N HIS A 59 -6.46 -6.45 -0.24
CA HIS A 59 -5.12 -7.02 -0.25
C HIS A 59 -4.98 -8.25 0.64
N SER A 60 -6.00 -8.52 1.48
CA SER A 60 -5.99 -9.53 2.53
C SER A 60 -6.98 -10.68 2.30
N LEU A 61 -8.08 -10.48 1.55
CA LEU A 61 -9.13 -11.49 1.39
C LEU A 61 -9.20 -12.05 -0.03
N PRO A 62 -8.91 -13.35 -0.26
CA PRO A 62 -9.00 -14.00 -1.56
C PRO A 62 -10.32 -13.80 -2.28
N GLU A 63 -11.46 -13.91 -1.57
CA GLU A 63 -12.78 -13.69 -2.19
C GLU A 63 -12.95 -12.30 -2.79
N ILE A 64 -12.23 -11.29 -2.30
CA ILE A 64 -12.31 -9.92 -2.82
C ILE A 64 -11.32 -9.73 -3.97
N TRP A 65 -10.05 -10.08 -3.79
CA TRP A 65 -9.05 -9.77 -4.83
C TRP A 65 -9.08 -10.72 -6.03
N LEU A 66 -9.57 -11.96 -5.88
CA LEU A 66 -9.77 -12.87 -7.01
C LEU A 66 -10.82 -12.37 -8.02
N THR A 67 -11.74 -11.50 -7.58
CA THR A 67 -12.74 -10.89 -8.47
C THR A 67 -12.14 -9.84 -9.41
N ARG A 68 -10.95 -9.31 -9.11
CA ARG A 68 -10.26 -8.33 -9.95
C ARG A 68 -9.68 -9.02 -11.18
N GLY A 69 -9.89 -8.44 -12.37
CA GLY A 69 -9.42 -9.02 -13.64
C GLY A 69 -7.91 -9.35 -13.69
N GLY A 70 -7.08 -8.58 -12.96
CA GLY A 70 -5.63 -8.82 -12.91
C GLY A 70 -5.24 -10.12 -12.20
N ALA A 71 -6.03 -10.62 -11.25
CA ALA A 71 -5.68 -11.81 -10.46
C ALA A 71 -5.53 -13.06 -11.34
N LYS A 72 -6.41 -13.22 -12.34
CA LYS A 72 -6.34 -14.35 -13.30
C LYS A 72 -5.02 -14.38 -14.05
N VAL A 73 -4.57 -13.22 -14.54
CA VAL A 73 -3.29 -13.08 -15.26
C VAL A 73 -2.12 -13.42 -14.34
N GLN A 74 -2.16 -12.94 -13.09
CA GLN A 74 -1.11 -13.22 -12.10
C GLN A 74 -1.00 -14.70 -11.74
N CYS A 75 -2.09 -15.47 -11.82
CA CYS A 75 -2.07 -16.92 -11.61
C CYS A 75 -1.56 -17.70 -12.83
N ILE A 76 -1.89 -17.24 -14.05
CA ILE A 76 -1.56 -17.93 -15.31
C ILE A 76 -0.09 -17.75 -15.69
N LEU A 77 0.47 -16.55 -15.53
CA LEU A 77 1.83 -16.25 -15.97
C LEU A 77 2.89 -17.18 -15.34
N PRO A 78 2.90 -17.45 -14.02
CA PRO A 78 3.83 -18.40 -13.43
C PRO A 78 3.66 -19.83 -13.95
N LEU A 79 2.43 -20.28 -14.24
CA LEU A 79 2.19 -21.61 -14.81
C LEU A 79 2.82 -21.74 -16.20
N LEU A 80 2.62 -20.74 -17.06
CA LEU A 80 3.22 -20.71 -18.39
C LEU A 80 4.75 -20.69 -18.30
N ALA A 81 5.31 -19.84 -17.43
CA ALA A 81 6.74 -19.79 -17.22
C ALA A 81 7.29 -21.16 -16.76
N LEU A 82 6.63 -21.82 -15.80
CA LEU A 82 7.02 -23.16 -15.32
C LEU A 82 7.07 -24.20 -16.44
N ILE A 83 6.10 -24.18 -17.36
CA ILE A 83 6.09 -25.08 -18.53
C ILE A 83 7.32 -24.82 -19.41
N LEU A 84 7.64 -23.55 -19.68
CA LEU A 84 8.78 -23.16 -20.51
C LEU A 84 10.13 -23.50 -19.87
N VAL A 85 10.26 -23.30 -18.55
CA VAL A 85 11.52 -23.48 -17.82
C VAL A 85 11.69 -24.86 -17.19
N ARG A 86 10.78 -25.81 -17.43
CA ARG A 86 10.71 -27.14 -16.77
C ARG A 86 11.99 -27.97 -16.76
N LYS A 87 12.92 -27.72 -17.69
CA LYS A 87 14.22 -28.42 -17.77
C LYS A 87 15.41 -27.55 -17.32
N THR A 88 15.14 -26.44 -16.65
CA THR A 88 16.15 -25.45 -16.26
C THR A 88 16.15 -25.23 -14.74
N ARG A 89 17.19 -24.57 -14.24
CA ARG A 89 17.32 -24.21 -12.82
C ARG A 89 16.23 -23.22 -12.36
N LEU A 90 15.68 -22.41 -13.27
CA LEU A 90 14.61 -21.46 -12.96
C LEU A 90 13.31 -22.15 -12.57
N PHE A 91 13.14 -23.43 -12.93
CA PHE A 91 11.93 -24.19 -12.58
C PHE A 91 11.69 -24.20 -11.08
N LEU A 92 12.68 -24.60 -10.27
CA LEU A 92 12.52 -24.67 -8.81
C LEU A 92 12.38 -23.28 -8.18
N LEU A 93 13.05 -22.28 -8.75
CA LEU A 93 13.00 -20.89 -8.27
C LEU A 93 11.60 -20.29 -8.44
N ILE A 94 10.85 -20.70 -9.47
CA ILE A 94 9.45 -20.28 -9.68
C ILE A 94 8.49 -21.23 -8.95
N LEU A 95 8.73 -22.55 -9.00
CA LEU A 95 7.80 -23.58 -8.53
C LEU A 95 7.58 -23.48 -7.02
N VAL A 96 8.67 -23.45 -6.24
CA VAL A 96 8.59 -23.47 -4.77
C VAL A 96 7.76 -22.29 -4.24
N PRO A 97 8.06 -21.03 -4.59
CA PRO A 97 7.24 -19.91 -4.12
C PRO A 97 5.83 -19.88 -4.72
N TYR A 98 5.64 -20.40 -5.95
CA TYR A 98 4.31 -20.51 -6.53
C TYR A 98 3.44 -21.51 -5.77
N ILE A 99 3.94 -22.72 -5.51
CA ILE A 99 3.24 -23.73 -4.68
C ILE A 99 2.93 -23.14 -3.30
N PHE A 100 3.91 -22.51 -2.66
CA PHE A 100 3.72 -21.88 -1.35
C PHE A 100 2.58 -20.85 -1.37
N ALA A 101 2.58 -19.94 -2.36
CA ALA A 101 1.54 -18.95 -2.52
C ALA A 101 0.16 -19.59 -2.76
N VAL A 102 0.06 -20.60 -3.63
CA VAL A 102 -1.20 -21.29 -3.93
C VAL A 102 -1.72 -22.06 -2.71
N VAL A 103 -0.89 -22.88 -2.08
CA VAL A 103 -1.27 -23.69 -0.92
C VAL A 103 -1.73 -22.82 0.23
N LEU A 104 -0.96 -21.76 0.57
CA LEU A 104 -1.36 -20.87 1.66
C LEU A 104 -2.59 -20.03 1.31
N THR A 105 -2.81 -19.69 0.03
CA THR A 105 -4.07 -19.04 -0.39
C THR A 105 -5.26 -19.97 -0.24
N ILE A 106 -5.12 -21.24 -0.62
CA ILE A 106 -6.17 -22.25 -0.42
C ILE A 106 -6.43 -22.45 1.07
N LEU A 107 -5.39 -22.57 1.88
CA LEU A 107 -5.53 -22.67 3.34
C LEU A 107 -6.23 -21.43 3.92
N GLN A 108 -5.95 -20.24 3.41
CA GLN A 108 -6.68 -19.03 3.83
C GLN A 108 -8.17 -19.11 3.50
N ILE A 109 -8.53 -19.58 2.30
CA ILE A 109 -9.92 -19.75 1.88
C ILE A 109 -10.65 -20.79 2.75
N LEU A 110 -9.94 -21.81 3.25
CA LEU A 110 -10.55 -22.86 4.07
C LEU A 110 -10.63 -22.50 5.57
N ILE A 111 -9.61 -21.83 6.11
CA ILE A 111 -9.47 -21.59 7.54
C ILE A 111 -10.05 -20.23 7.95
N HIS A 112 -10.11 -19.25 7.04
CA HIS A 112 -10.53 -17.87 7.32
C HIS A 112 -9.81 -17.24 8.52
N ASN A 113 -8.48 -17.40 8.59
CA ASN A 113 -7.68 -16.91 9.69
C ASN A 113 -7.11 -15.51 9.39
N ASP A 114 -7.37 -14.51 10.24
CA ASP A 114 -6.93 -13.13 9.99
C ASP A 114 -5.39 -12.97 9.98
N PHE A 115 -4.66 -13.79 10.74
CA PHE A 115 -3.19 -13.74 10.71
C PHE A 115 -2.65 -14.18 9.33
N LEU A 116 -3.19 -15.27 8.78
CA LEU A 116 -2.81 -15.75 7.46
C LEU A 116 -3.28 -14.78 6.35
N ALA A 117 -4.47 -14.19 6.47
CA ALA A 117 -4.94 -13.11 5.59
C ALA A 117 -4.02 -11.88 5.63
N PHE A 118 -3.53 -11.51 6.81
CA PHE A 118 -2.69 -10.35 7.03
C PHE A 118 -1.28 -10.54 6.42
N ILE A 119 -0.69 -11.73 6.55
CA ILE A 119 0.58 -12.07 5.88
C ILE A 119 0.44 -11.96 4.35
N ALA A 120 -0.77 -12.22 3.82
CA ALA A 120 -1.10 -12.18 2.41
C ALA A 120 -0.13 -13.02 1.55
N PRO A 121 -0.16 -14.37 1.65
CA PRO A 121 0.77 -15.28 0.97
C PRO A 121 0.90 -15.09 -0.54
N TRP A 122 -0.15 -14.62 -1.21
CA TRP A 122 -0.12 -14.27 -2.63
C TRP A 122 0.81 -13.10 -2.96
N ARG A 123 1.35 -12.36 -1.98
CA ARG A 123 2.36 -11.32 -2.21
C ARG A 123 3.64 -11.84 -2.86
N MET A 124 3.87 -13.16 -2.90
CA MET A 124 4.91 -13.76 -3.74
C MET A 124 4.73 -13.41 -5.24
N SER A 125 3.51 -13.04 -5.67
CA SER A 125 3.23 -12.56 -7.02
C SER A 125 4.06 -11.33 -7.41
N VAL A 126 4.46 -10.49 -6.44
CA VAL A 126 5.24 -9.26 -6.65
C VAL A 126 6.55 -9.54 -7.39
N PHE A 127 7.17 -10.71 -7.16
CA PHE A 127 8.37 -11.11 -7.90
C PHE A 127 8.09 -12.24 -8.91
N LEU A 128 7.14 -13.15 -8.61
CA LEU A 128 6.80 -14.25 -9.51
C LEU A 128 6.29 -13.74 -10.85
N VAL A 129 5.44 -12.71 -10.86
CA VAL A 129 4.83 -12.19 -12.09
C VAL A 129 5.88 -11.51 -12.98
N PRO A 130 6.70 -10.55 -12.50
CA PRO A 130 7.76 -9.98 -13.33
C PRO A 130 8.76 -11.02 -13.87
N LEU A 131 9.18 -11.97 -13.03
CA LEU A 131 10.11 -13.03 -13.44
C LEU A 131 9.50 -13.92 -14.53
N SER A 132 8.23 -14.31 -14.34
CA SER A 132 7.50 -15.15 -15.30
C SER A 132 7.31 -14.44 -16.64
N THR A 133 6.99 -13.15 -16.60
CA THR A 133 6.91 -12.31 -17.80
C THR A 133 8.25 -12.24 -18.53
N ALA A 134 9.36 -12.06 -17.81
CA ALA A 134 10.69 -12.03 -18.41
C ALA A 134 11.06 -13.37 -19.07
N VAL A 135 10.73 -14.50 -18.43
CA VAL A 135 10.89 -15.85 -18.99
C VAL A 135 10.09 -16.03 -20.28
N ILE A 136 8.81 -15.66 -20.27
CA ILE A 136 7.92 -15.83 -21.42
C ILE A 136 8.38 -14.96 -22.58
N LEU A 137 8.68 -13.67 -22.34
CA LEU A 137 9.20 -12.76 -23.37
C LEU A 137 10.54 -13.24 -23.92
N GLY A 138 11.45 -13.67 -23.03
CA GLY A 138 12.74 -14.23 -23.44
C GLY A 138 12.58 -15.48 -24.31
N TRP A 139 11.64 -16.37 -23.97
CA TRP A 139 11.32 -17.53 -24.78
C TRP A 139 10.76 -17.14 -26.16
N ILE A 140 9.77 -16.23 -26.22
CA ILE A 140 9.18 -15.73 -27.48
C ILE A 140 10.28 -15.14 -28.37
N ILE A 141 11.10 -14.24 -27.82
CA ILE A 141 12.21 -13.61 -28.54
C ILE A 141 13.19 -14.66 -29.04
N SER A 142 13.57 -15.62 -28.19
CA SER A 142 14.49 -16.70 -28.59
C SER A 142 13.91 -17.53 -29.73
N HIS A 143 12.61 -17.84 -29.71
CA HIS A 143 11.98 -18.68 -30.73
C HIS A 143 11.83 -17.93 -32.06
N LEU A 144 11.45 -16.65 -32.01
CA LEU A 144 11.32 -15.81 -33.22
C LEU A 144 12.66 -15.47 -33.87
N LEU A 145 13.74 -15.33 -33.08
CA LEU A 145 15.04 -14.88 -33.57
C LEU A 145 16.04 -16.01 -33.86
N THR A 146 15.89 -17.20 -33.26
CA THR A 146 16.85 -18.31 -33.49
C THR A 146 16.64 -19.03 -34.82
N GLN A 147 15.48 -18.90 -35.47
CA GLN A 147 15.24 -19.56 -36.77
C GLN A 147 15.95 -18.89 -37.96
N LYS A 148 16.51 -17.67 -37.79
CA LYS A 148 17.32 -16.94 -38.79
C LYS A 148 18.62 -16.40 -38.16
N GLN A 149 19.34 -17.32 -37.55
CA GLN A 149 20.61 -17.12 -36.86
C GLN A 149 21.70 -16.75 -37.88
N ASP A 150 21.92 -15.45 -38.12
CA ASP A 150 23.25 -14.85 -38.42
C ASP A 150 23.18 -13.40 -38.89
N THR A 151 21.99 -12.83 -39.07
CA THR A 151 21.91 -11.43 -39.51
C THR A 151 22.19 -10.48 -38.34
N ILE A 152 23.42 -9.99 -38.23
CA ILE A 152 23.88 -8.97 -37.26
C ILE A 152 22.90 -7.78 -37.17
N TRP A 153 22.28 -7.41 -38.29
CA TRP A 153 21.26 -6.36 -38.35
C TRP A 153 20.02 -6.67 -37.49
N ILE A 154 19.50 -7.90 -37.48
CA ILE A 154 18.33 -8.27 -36.66
C ILE A 154 18.65 -8.11 -35.16
N LYS A 155 19.84 -8.53 -34.73
CA LYS A 155 20.30 -8.33 -33.34
C LYS A 155 20.38 -6.84 -32.98
N ARG A 156 20.98 -6.01 -33.85
CA ARG A 156 21.04 -4.56 -33.65
C ARG A 156 19.65 -3.91 -33.60
N LEU A 157 18.73 -4.36 -34.45
CA LEU A 157 17.35 -3.89 -34.49
C LEU A 157 16.62 -4.24 -33.19
N VAL A 158 16.70 -5.49 -32.72
CA VAL A 158 16.04 -5.91 -31.47
C VAL A 158 16.62 -5.19 -30.26
N THR A 159 17.95 -5.03 -30.19
CA THR A 159 18.58 -4.23 -29.13
C THR A 159 18.15 -2.78 -29.21
N GLY A 160 18.11 -2.18 -30.40
CA GLY A 160 17.66 -0.81 -30.63
C GLY A 160 16.20 -0.61 -30.21
N LEU A 161 15.30 -1.49 -30.62
CA LEU A 161 13.90 -1.47 -30.20
C LEU A 161 13.75 -1.65 -28.70
N SER A 162 14.52 -2.56 -28.09
CA SER A 162 14.48 -2.77 -26.64
C SER A 162 14.92 -1.51 -25.88
N LEU A 163 16.03 -0.89 -26.30
CA LEU A 163 16.51 0.36 -25.72
C LEU A 163 15.52 1.51 -25.92
N MET A 164 14.90 1.59 -27.10
CA MET A 164 13.85 2.57 -27.39
C MET A 164 12.64 2.35 -26.48
N THR A 165 12.14 1.12 -26.36
CA THR A 165 11.02 0.78 -25.48
C THR A 165 11.35 1.09 -24.02
N ILE A 166 12.53 0.70 -23.53
CA ILE A 166 12.98 1.04 -22.17
C ILE A 166 13.03 2.55 -21.98
N SER A 167 13.61 3.29 -22.92
CA SER A 167 13.70 4.76 -22.86
C SER A 167 12.32 5.41 -22.82
N VAL A 168 11.39 4.96 -23.67
CA VAL A 168 10.01 5.44 -23.69
C VAL A 168 9.32 5.13 -22.36
N LEU A 169 9.45 3.91 -21.84
CA LEU A 169 8.85 3.53 -20.56
C LEU A 169 9.41 4.35 -19.39
N VAL A 170 10.72 4.65 -19.39
CA VAL A 170 11.35 5.51 -18.40
C VAL A 170 10.82 6.93 -18.50
N VAL A 171 10.74 7.52 -19.69
CA VAL A 171 10.20 8.88 -19.90
C VAL A 171 8.72 8.96 -19.49
N VAL A 172 7.90 8.00 -19.92
CA VAL A 172 6.49 7.93 -19.55
C VAL A 172 6.33 7.74 -18.04
N GLY A 173 7.13 6.86 -17.43
CA GLY A 173 7.14 6.64 -15.99
C GLY A 173 7.56 7.87 -15.20
N ALA A 174 8.60 8.58 -15.66
CA ALA A 174 9.05 9.83 -15.06
C ALA A 174 7.99 10.93 -15.16
N ASN A 175 7.36 11.10 -16.33
CA ASN A 175 6.28 12.08 -16.51
C ASN A 175 5.09 11.79 -15.60
N LYS A 176 4.65 10.52 -15.50
CA LYS A 176 3.60 10.12 -14.57
C LYS A 176 4.00 10.37 -13.11
N GLN A 177 5.27 10.14 -12.76
CA GLN A 177 5.77 10.42 -11.42
C GLN A 177 5.75 11.92 -11.11
N VAL A 178 6.12 12.78 -12.08
CA VAL A 178 6.03 14.23 -11.97
C VAL A 178 4.58 14.68 -11.80
N GLU A 179 3.65 14.14 -12.59
CA GLU A 179 2.21 14.42 -12.47
C GLU A 179 1.66 14.04 -11.08
N LEU A 180 2.09 12.90 -10.53
CA LEU A 180 1.68 12.48 -9.18
C LEU A 180 2.18 13.42 -8.07
N LEU A 181 3.32 14.09 -8.30
CA LEU A 181 3.91 15.09 -7.40
C LEU A 181 3.23 16.45 -7.56
N ASN A 182 2.96 16.88 -8.79
CA ASN A 182 2.24 18.12 -9.12
C ASN A 182 0.72 17.94 -8.98
N TYR A 183 0.27 17.46 -7.83
CA TYR A 183 -1.16 17.20 -7.61
C TYR A 183 -1.99 18.47 -7.84
N GLU A 184 -2.73 18.47 -8.95
CA GLU A 184 -3.75 19.47 -9.31
C GLU A 184 -5.12 18.77 -9.30
N GLY A 185 -5.58 18.40 -8.10
CA GLY A 185 -6.92 17.87 -7.91
C GLY A 185 -7.93 18.93 -7.48
N ASP A 186 -9.20 18.53 -7.39
CA ASP A 186 -10.31 19.36 -6.95
C ASP A 186 -10.11 19.96 -5.53
N SER A 187 -9.31 19.30 -4.68
CA SER A 187 -8.98 19.81 -3.35
C SER A 187 -7.82 20.81 -3.31
N THR A 188 -7.15 21.08 -4.44
CA THR A 188 -5.95 21.93 -4.50
C THR A 188 -6.18 23.34 -3.93
N PRO A 189 -7.28 24.05 -4.24
CA PRO A 189 -7.53 25.39 -3.67
C PRO A 189 -7.60 25.38 -2.15
N LEU A 190 -8.34 24.42 -1.57
CA LEU A 190 -8.39 24.16 -0.13
C LEU A 190 -6.99 23.88 0.44
N LEU A 191 -6.23 22.98 -0.18
CA LEU A 191 -4.93 22.57 0.31
C LEU A 191 -3.92 23.73 0.28
N GLU A 192 -3.94 24.54 -0.77
CA GLU A 192 -3.14 25.77 -0.86
C GLU A 192 -3.52 26.79 0.21
N PHE A 193 -4.82 27.00 0.44
CA PHE A 193 -5.28 27.87 1.53
C PHE A 193 -4.69 27.42 2.88
N VAL A 194 -4.79 26.13 3.22
CA VAL A 194 -4.22 25.60 4.46
C VAL A 194 -2.69 25.74 4.47
N ARG A 195 -2.01 25.41 3.38
CA ARG A 195 -0.55 25.49 3.27
C ARG A 195 -0.02 26.89 3.57
N LEU A 196 -0.72 27.92 3.09
CA LEU A 196 -0.34 29.32 3.22
C LEU A 196 -0.73 29.93 4.57
N ASN A 197 -1.76 29.41 5.25
CA ASN A 197 -2.32 30.03 6.46
C ASN A 197 -2.05 29.24 7.76
N LYS A 198 -1.60 27.98 7.67
CA LYS A 198 -1.34 27.14 8.85
C LYS A 198 -0.37 27.78 9.84
N GLN A 199 -0.61 27.55 11.11
CA GLN A 199 0.26 27.88 12.22
C GLN A 199 0.84 26.60 12.86
N PRO A 200 1.96 26.69 13.60
CA PRO A 200 2.59 25.51 14.21
C PRO A 200 1.69 24.69 15.13
N GLU A 201 0.74 25.32 15.82
CA GLU A 201 -0.19 24.68 16.77
C GLU A 201 -1.49 24.19 16.11
N ASP A 202 -1.65 24.39 14.80
CA ASP A 202 -2.89 24.01 14.13
C ASP A 202 -3.00 22.50 13.96
N LEU A 203 -4.03 21.91 14.57
CA LEU A 203 -4.47 20.53 14.34
C LEU A 203 -5.80 20.50 13.60
N TYR A 204 -5.84 19.82 12.45
CA TYR A 204 -7.01 19.73 11.58
C TYR A 204 -7.76 18.40 11.76
N LEU A 205 -9.08 18.46 11.94
CA LEU A 205 -9.98 17.35 11.67
C LEU A 205 -10.34 17.37 10.18
N ILE A 206 -10.17 16.23 9.51
CA ILE A 206 -10.54 16.06 8.10
C ILE A 206 -11.40 14.79 7.96
N PRO A 207 -12.27 14.70 6.94
CA PRO A 207 -12.98 13.46 6.61
C PRO A 207 -11.99 12.31 6.38
N PRO A 208 -11.97 11.25 7.22
CA PRO A 208 -10.90 10.25 7.21
C PRO A 208 -10.80 9.41 5.92
N ASP A 209 -11.93 9.28 5.21
CA ASP A 209 -12.12 8.36 4.08
C ASP A 209 -12.11 9.04 2.71
N TYR A 210 -12.00 10.38 2.68
CA TYR A 210 -11.98 11.13 1.43
C TYR A 210 -10.65 10.95 0.70
N LYS A 211 -10.72 10.44 -0.53
CA LYS A 211 -9.54 10.14 -1.36
C LYS A 211 -8.68 11.36 -1.61
N ASP A 212 -9.28 12.51 -1.89
CA ASP A 212 -8.55 13.74 -2.20
C ASP A 212 -7.80 14.31 -0.99
N LEU A 213 -8.36 14.12 0.21
CA LEU A 213 -7.75 14.58 1.45
C LEU A 213 -6.70 13.60 2.01
N GLN A 214 -6.49 12.44 1.38
CA GLN A 214 -5.41 11.52 1.79
C GLN A 214 -4.02 12.14 1.68
N LYS A 215 -3.84 13.12 0.78
CA LYS A 215 -2.58 13.84 0.59
C LYS A 215 -2.46 15.08 1.47
N PHE A 216 -3.48 15.42 2.27
CA PHE A 216 -3.54 16.67 3.04
C PHE A 216 -2.22 16.95 3.79
N ARG A 217 -1.76 16.02 4.64
CA ARG A 217 -0.51 16.19 5.40
C ARG A 217 0.72 16.41 4.52
N LEU A 218 0.81 15.70 3.40
CA LEU A 218 1.98 15.77 2.51
C LEU A 218 2.00 17.07 1.71
N TYR A 219 0.83 17.55 1.30
CA TYR A 219 0.70 18.77 0.50
C TYR A 219 0.79 20.02 1.37
N THR A 220 0.00 20.07 2.46
CA THR A 220 -0.08 21.27 3.30
C THR A 220 1.05 21.32 4.32
N GLY A 221 1.60 20.17 4.71
CA GLY A 221 2.52 20.05 5.85
C GLY A 221 1.88 20.39 7.20
N ALA A 222 0.55 20.41 7.29
CA ALA A 222 -0.19 20.59 8.54
C ALA A 222 -0.52 19.22 9.17
N PRO A 223 -0.49 19.09 10.51
CA PRO A 223 -0.89 17.86 11.17
C PRO A 223 -2.41 17.71 11.11
N ILE A 224 -2.85 16.45 11.15
CA ILE A 224 -4.27 16.10 11.20
C ILE A 224 -4.52 15.19 12.39
N PHE A 225 -5.76 15.20 12.88
CA PHE A 225 -6.20 14.30 13.92
C PHE A 225 -6.05 12.83 13.49
N ILE A 226 -6.62 12.47 12.31
CA ILE A 226 -6.56 11.11 11.80
C ILE A 226 -6.85 11.05 10.30
N ASN A 227 -6.36 10.01 9.62
CA ASN A 227 -6.90 9.57 8.33
C ASN A 227 -6.93 8.04 8.25
N ARG A 228 -7.74 7.49 7.34
CA ARG A 228 -7.81 6.04 7.16
C ARG A 228 -6.59 5.48 6.42
N LYS A 229 -5.88 6.31 5.62
CA LYS A 229 -4.78 5.81 4.78
C LYS A 229 -3.61 5.28 5.60
N SER A 230 -3.18 5.99 6.63
CA SER A 230 -1.93 5.73 7.36
C SER A 230 -2.24 5.12 8.72
N HIS A 231 -2.17 3.79 8.81
CA HIS A 231 -2.40 3.06 10.05
C HIS A 231 -1.05 2.62 10.68
N PRO A 232 -0.98 2.45 12.01
CA PRO A 232 0.16 1.84 12.69
C PRO A 232 0.14 0.31 12.56
N TYR A 233 1.15 -0.37 13.12
CA TYR A 233 1.27 -1.84 13.07
C TYR A 233 1.21 -2.51 14.44
N LYS A 234 1.51 -1.80 15.53
CA LYS A 234 1.38 -2.35 16.88
C LYS A 234 -0.10 -2.50 17.23
N ASP A 235 -0.46 -3.61 17.87
CA ASP A 235 -1.85 -3.97 18.15
C ASP A 235 -2.65 -2.87 18.87
N ILE A 236 -2.13 -2.35 19.98
CA ILE A 236 -2.76 -1.26 20.74
C ILE A 236 -2.90 0.03 19.92
N GLU A 237 -1.93 0.31 19.05
CA GLU A 237 -1.94 1.50 18.20
C GLU A 237 -2.93 1.35 17.06
N VAL A 238 -3.07 0.15 16.48
CA VAL A 238 -4.08 -0.16 15.44
C VAL A 238 -5.48 0.05 16.00
N ILE A 239 -5.74 -0.46 17.21
CA ILE A 239 -7.03 -0.30 17.88
C ILE A 239 -7.29 1.18 18.18
N ALA A 240 -6.30 1.92 18.70
CA ALA A 240 -6.43 3.35 18.95
C ALA A 240 -6.66 4.15 17.67
N TRP A 241 -5.94 3.83 16.59
CA TRP A 241 -6.13 4.42 15.26
C TRP A 241 -7.55 4.17 14.75
N TYR A 242 -8.03 2.92 14.82
CA TYR A 242 -9.37 2.56 14.37
C TYR A 242 -10.44 3.33 15.14
N ASN A 243 -10.36 3.39 16.47
CA ASN A 243 -11.29 4.14 17.29
C ASN A 243 -11.32 5.64 16.93
N ARG A 244 -10.16 6.24 16.62
CA ARG A 244 -10.08 7.64 16.16
C ARG A 244 -10.70 7.83 14.78
N VAL A 245 -10.50 6.89 13.86
CA VAL A 245 -11.12 6.92 12.53
C VAL A 245 -12.64 6.84 12.65
N GLU A 246 -13.17 5.86 13.39
CA GLU A 246 -14.62 5.70 13.60
C GLU A 246 -15.23 6.92 14.28
N THR A 247 -14.52 7.48 15.27
CA THR A 247 -14.95 8.71 15.95
C THR A 247 -15.00 9.90 14.97
N ALA A 248 -13.99 10.07 14.12
CA ALA A 248 -14.01 11.13 13.13
C ALA A 248 -15.11 10.91 12.08
N LEU A 249 -15.32 9.67 11.63
CA LEU A 249 -16.41 9.31 10.72
C LEU A 249 -17.79 9.63 11.31
N SER A 250 -18.03 9.29 12.57
CA SER A 250 -19.32 9.54 13.22
C SER A 250 -19.66 11.03 13.30
N ILE A 251 -18.67 11.89 13.50
CA ILE A 251 -18.85 13.36 13.49
C ILE A 251 -19.36 13.83 12.13
N TYR A 252 -18.72 13.39 11.05
CA TYR A 252 -19.10 13.81 9.70
C TYR A 252 -20.42 13.19 9.23
N GLN A 253 -20.68 11.92 9.56
CA GLN A 253 -21.90 11.22 9.12
C GLN A 253 -23.16 11.71 9.84
N ASN A 254 -23.05 12.02 11.13
CA ASN A 254 -24.19 12.39 11.97
C ASN A 254 -24.25 13.90 12.28
N ASN A 255 -23.29 14.69 11.78
CA ASN A 255 -23.10 16.09 12.17
C ASN A 255 -23.07 16.26 13.70
N ASP A 256 -22.33 15.36 14.38
CA ASP A 256 -22.33 15.24 15.84
C ASP A 256 -21.44 16.30 16.51
N CYS A 257 -22.02 17.48 16.71
CA CYS A 257 -21.35 18.60 17.36
C CYS A 257 -20.95 18.33 18.81
N SER A 258 -21.66 17.45 19.52
CA SER A 258 -21.36 17.10 20.91
C SER A 258 -20.08 16.26 20.97
N ARG A 259 -19.98 15.25 20.10
CA ARG A 259 -18.77 14.43 19.97
C ARG A 259 -17.57 15.24 19.48
N LEU A 260 -17.79 16.20 18.59
CA LEU A 260 -16.74 17.13 18.17
C LEU A 260 -16.24 17.98 19.37
N LYS A 261 -17.12 18.52 20.22
CA LYS A 261 -16.72 19.26 21.43
C LYS A 261 -15.87 18.39 22.38
N GLU A 262 -16.24 17.13 22.58
CA GLU A 262 -15.51 16.19 23.44
C GLU A 262 -14.07 15.99 22.96
N ILE A 263 -13.85 15.78 21.66
CA ILE A 263 -12.48 15.55 21.16
C ILE A 263 -11.67 16.84 21.13
N ILE A 264 -12.31 17.99 20.95
CA ILE A 264 -11.64 19.29 21.04
C ILE A 264 -11.01 19.44 22.43
N SER A 265 -11.70 19.05 23.51
CA SER A 265 -11.15 19.14 24.86
C SER A 265 -10.04 18.11 25.12
N GLU A 266 -10.11 16.92 24.51
CA GLU A 266 -9.09 15.87 24.68
C GLU A 266 -7.81 16.11 23.87
N VAL A 267 -7.92 16.51 22.60
CA VAL A 267 -6.82 16.46 21.61
C VAL A 267 -6.49 17.84 21.02
N LYS A 268 -7.20 18.90 21.45
CA LYS A 268 -6.97 20.29 21.01
C LYS A 268 -7.07 20.47 19.49
N ILE A 269 -8.12 19.92 18.89
CA ILE A 269 -8.43 20.19 17.48
C ILE A 269 -8.74 21.69 17.34
N THR A 270 -8.10 22.34 16.36
CA THR A 270 -8.19 23.80 16.13
C THR A 270 -9.01 24.14 14.89
N HIS A 271 -9.04 23.23 13.92
CA HIS A 271 -9.70 23.43 12.64
C HIS A 271 -10.45 22.17 12.22
N ALA A 272 -11.52 22.33 11.45
CA ALA A 272 -12.22 21.23 10.80
C ALA A 272 -12.40 21.54 9.31
N VAL A 273 -12.16 20.54 8.46
CA VAL A 273 -12.43 20.61 7.03
C VAL A 273 -13.71 19.83 6.77
N ALA A 274 -14.61 20.35 5.93
CA ALA A 274 -15.83 19.65 5.58
C ALA A 274 -16.14 19.85 4.10
N GLN A 275 -16.91 18.93 3.51
CA GLN A 275 -17.41 19.10 2.13
C GLN A 275 -18.72 19.89 2.16
N ASN A 276 -18.95 20.75 1.18
CA ASN A 276 -20.08 21.68 1.16
C ASN A 276 -21.46 21.01 1.24
N GLU A 277 -21.66 19.87 0.57
CA GLU A 277 -23.01 19.30 0.39
C GLU A 277 -23.24 18.01 1.19
N GLN A 278 -22.27 17.09 1.23
CA GLN A 278 -22.47 15.76 1.84
C GLN A 278 -22.06 15.65 3.31
N HIS A 279 -21.21 16.56 3.81
CA HIS A 279 -20.61 16.45 5.15
C HIS A 279 -20.43 17.82 5.81
N SER A 280 -21.38 18.74 5.62
CA SER A 280 -21.27 20.06 6.24
C SER A 280 -21.43 19.96 7.77
N LEU A 281 -20.51 20.59 8.50
CA LEU A 281 -20.57 20.68 9.96
C LEU A 281 -21.35 21.93 10.36
N ASN A 282 -22.50 21.76 11.01
CA ASN A 282 -23.39 22.85 11.41
C ASN A 282 -23.33 23.09 12.92
N CYS A 283 -22.13 23.32 13.45
CA CYS A 283 -21.91 23.54 14.87
C CYS A 283 -21.71 25.03 15.17
N LYS A 284 -22.38 25.55 16.22
CA LYS A 284 -22.36 26.98 16.58
C LYS A 284 -20.96 27.55 16.90
N PHE A 285 -20.03 26.69 17.31
CA PHE A 285 -18.65 27.04 17.67
C PHE A 285 -17.68 26.96 16.49
N LEU A 286 -18.18 26.74 15.26
CA LEU A 286 -17.36 26.69 14.05
C LEU A 286 -17.55 27.99 13.24
N GLU A 287 -16.45 28.70 13.00
CA GLU A 287 -16.42 29.85 12.10
C GLU A 287 -15.80 29.45 10.77
N ALA A 288 -16.51 29.62 9.66
CA ALA A 288 -15.95 29.35 8.34
C ALA A 288 -14.93 30.43 7.96
N ILE A 289 -13.66 30.02 7.80
CA ILE A 289 -12.55 30.90 7.40
C ILE A 289 -12.18 30.74 5.92
N TYR A 290 -12.67 29.68 5.28
CA TYR A 290 -12.51 29.43 3.85
C TYR A 290 -13.70 28.63 3.32
N GLN A 291 -14.10 28.93 2.09
CA GLN A 291 -15.10 28.19 1.35
C GLN A 291 -14.81 28.29 -0.15
N ASP A 292 -14.79 27.15 -0.83
CA ASP A 292 -14.85 27.07 -2.30
C ASP A 292 -16.13 26.32 -2.72
N ASN A 293 -16.19 25.80 -3.94
CA ASN A 293 -17.35 25.06 -4.44
C ASN A 293 -17.51 23.68 -3.78
N LEU A 294 -16.44 23.09 -3.26
CA LEU A 294 -16.41 21.71 -2.77
C LEU A 294 -16.18 21.62 -1.26
N TYR A 295 -15.40 22.52 -0.67
CA TYR A 295 -14.90 22.42 0.70
C TYR A 295 -15.09 23.70 1.50
N LYS A 296 -15.19 23.52 2.82
CA LYS A 296 -15.11 24.56 3.85
C LYS A 296 -14.00 24.24 4.84
N VAL A 297 -13.30 25.27 5.28
CA VAL A 297 -12.44 25.21 6.47
C VAL A 297 -13.09 26.01 7.57
N TYR A 298 -13.25 25.37 8.71
CA TYR A 298 -13.76 25.96 9.92
C TYR A 298 -12.63 26.14 10.93
N LYS A 299 -12.58 27.30 11.56
CA LYS A 299 -11.82 27.54 12.79
C LYS A 299 -12.72 27.27 13.98
N ILE A 300 -12.22 26.52 14.95
CA ILE A 300 -12.92 26.24 16.19
C ILE A 300 -12.78 27.45 17.11
N GLN A 301 -13.91 28.04 17.47
CA GLN A 301 -13.97 29.12 18.45
C GLN A 301 -13.82 28.57 19.86
N ALA A 302 -13.37 29.43 20.78
CA ALA A 302 -13.35 29.10 22.20
C ALA A 302 -14.74 28.63 22.63
N ILE A 303 -14.84 27.36 23.02
CA ILE A 303 -16.08 26.80 23.56
C ILE A 303 -16.21 27.42 24.95
N ALA A 304 -17.11 28.41 25.09
CA ALA A 304 -17.52 28.86 26.41
C ALA A 304 -18.00 27.61 27.18
N ALA A 305 -17.51 27.44 28.41
CA ALA A 305 -18.02 26.40 29.29
C ALA A 305 -19.49 26.72 29.55
N ASP A 306 -20.40 26.11 28.79
CA ASP A 306 -21.82 26.15 29.07
C ASP A 306 -22.00 25.46 30.44
N SER A 307 -22.34 26.29 31.43
CA SER A 307 -22.77 25.92 32.78
C SER A 307 -24.10 25.17 32.78
#